data_AF-A0A424PM48-F1
#
_entry.id   AF-A0A424PM48-F1
#
_cell.length_a   1.000
_cell.length_b   1.000
_cell.length_c   1.000
_cell.angle_alpha   90.00
_cell.angle_beta   90.00
_cell.angle_gamma   90.00
#
_symmetry.space_group_name_H-M   'P 1'
#
loop_
_entity.id
_entity.type
_entity.pdbx_description
1 polymer ?
#
loop_
_entity_poly.entity_id
_entity_poly.type
_entity_poly.pdbx_seq_one_letter_code
_entity_poly.pdbx_strand_id
1 'polypeptide(L)'
;MDENDEEKNRLKAIREKLESHIISTFHGKEMWYQEKRLQYKGIPDITTDAWGVTVHFECKRGQPVHLSGRWDFIIAYADYIGAAYAGWSLSFECPHPEWEEELDEEEK
;
A
#
# COMPACT_ATOMS: atom_id res chain seq x y z
N MET A 1 35.62 -12.50 3.95
CA MET A 1 34.42 -11.63 3.91
C MET A 1 33.48 -12.20 4.94
N ASP A 2 33.09 -11.41 5.93
CA ASP A 2 32.18 -11.85 6.98
C ASP A 2 30.82 -12.21 6.36
N GLU A 3 30.29 -13.39 6.66
CA GLU A 3 28.96 -13.85 6.18
C GLU A 3 27.84 -12.83 6.43
N ASN A 4 28.02 -11.99 7.45
CA ASN A 4 27.11 -10.90 7.82
C ASN A 4 27.05 -9.75 6.80
N ASP A 5 28.12 -9.50 6.04
CA ASP A 5 28.12 -8.44 5.02
C ASP A 5 27.50 -8.91 3.69
N GLU A 6 27.60 -10.19 3.37
CA GLU A 6 26.88 -10.79 2.24
C GLU A 6 25.37 -10.80 2.48
N GLU A 7 24.92 -11.17 3.69
CA GLU A 7 23.51 -11.13 4.08
C GLU A 7 22.92 -9.71 3.97
N LYS A 8 23.63 -8.71 4.51
CA LYS A 8 23.22 -7.30 4.43
C LYS A 8 23.11 -6.81 2.98
N ASN A 9 24.06 -7.16 2.13
CA ASN A 9 24.03 -6.77 0.73
C ASN A 9 22.86 -7.44 -0.03
N ARG A 10 22.56 -8.71 0.28
CA ARG A 10 21.39 -9.40 -0.28
C ARG A 10 20.08 -8.73 0.15
N LEU A 11 19.91 -8.45 1.44
CA LEU A 11 18.71 -7.78 1.97
C LEU A 11 18.53 -6.38 1.39
N LYS A 12 19.63 -5.63 1.23
CA LYS A 12 19.60 -4.32 0.58
C LYS A 12 19.13 -4.42 -0.87
N ALA A 13 19.67 -5.36 -1.65
CA ALA A 13 19.27 -5.55 -3.04
C ALA A 13 17.80 -5.98 -3.20
N ILE A 14 17.28 -6.81 -2.28
CA ILE A 14 15.85 -7.17 -2.25
C ILE A 14 15.00 -5.94 -1.98
N ARG A 15 15.39 -5.12 -1.00
CA ARG A 15 14.69 -3.89 -0.67
C ARG A 15 14.69 -2.89 -1.81
N GLU A 16 15.82 -2.65 -2.46
CA GLU A 16 15.92 -1.72 -3.60
C GLU A 16 15.00 -2.16 -4.76
N LYS A 17 14.91 -3.48 -5.01
CA LYS A 17 13.96 -4.02 -6.00
C LYS A 17 12.51 -3.82 -5.58
N LEU A 18 12.17 -4.08 -4.32
CA LEU A 18 10.82 -3.93 -3.80
C LEU A 18 10.39 -2.46 -3.81
N GLU A 19 11.29 -1.55 -3.40
CA GLU A 19 11.10 -0.10 -3.43
C GLU A 19 10.84 0.39 -4.85
N SER A 20 11.71 0.01 -5.80
CA SER A 20 11.54 0.38 -7.20
C SER A 20 10.22 -0.16 -7.78
N HIS A 21 9.84 -1.39 -7.44
CA HIS A 21 8.57 -1.98 -7.83
C HIS A 21 7.39 -1.20 -7.27
N ILE A 22 7.42 -0.85 -5.98
CA ILE A 22 6.32 -0.16 -5.31
C ILE A 22 6.12 1.24 -5.90
N ILE A 23 7.19 2.00 -6.03
CA ILE A 23 7.14 3.36 -6.58
C ILE A 23 6.71 3.32 -8.06
N SER A 24 7.30 2.46 -8.88
CA SER A 24 6.93 2.37 -10.31
C SER A 24 5.50 1.89 -10.53
N THR A 25 5.00 1.02 -9.66
CA THR A 25 3.72 0.35 -9.88
C THR A 25 2.58 1.14 -9.29
N PHE A 26 2.71 1.64 -8.06
CA PHE A 26 1.57 2.14 -7.29
C PHE A 26 1.57 3.67 -7.11
N HIS A 27 2.74 4.31 -7.01
CA HIS A 27 2.81 5.75 -6.76
C HIS A 27 2.09 6.56 -7.85
N GLY A 28 1.18 7.45 -7.44
CA GLY A 28 0.48 8.36 -8.33
C GLY A 28 -0.56 7.71 -9.24
N LYS A 29 -0.88 6.42 -9.06
CA LYS A 29 -1.91 5.73 -9.85
C LYS A 29 -3.21 5.63 -9.07
N GLU A 30 -4.34 5.79 -9.75
CA GLU A 30 -5.65 5.65 -9.08
C GLU A 30 -5.85 4.20 -8.61
N MET A 31 -6.14 4.03 -7.34
CA MET A 31 -6.28 2.73 -6.67
C MET A 31 -7.42 2.75 -5.65
N TRP A 32 -7.81 1.55 -5.22
CA TRP A 32 -8.74 1.33 -4.13
C TRP A 32 -7.97 1.07 -2.85
N TYR A 33 -8.15 1.95 -1.88
CA TYR A 33 -7.76 1.72 -0.50
C TYR A 33 -8.80 0.86 0.19
N GLN A 34 -8.35 -0.13 0.95
CA GLN A 34 -9.18 -0.98 1.80
C GLN A 34 -8.57 -1.09 3.20
N GLU A 35 -9.40 -0.86 4.22
CA GLU A 35 -9.07 -1.15 5.61
C GLU A 35 -10.34 -1.67 6.31
N LYS A 36 -10.33 -2.96 6.67
CA LYS A 36 -11.49 -3.66 7.25
C LYS A 36 -12.74 -3.54 6.35
N ARG A 37 -13.70 -2.70 6.74
CA ARG A 37 -14.97 -2.42 6.02
C ARG A 37 -14.97 -1.08 5.29
N LEU A 38 -13.86 -0.34 5.35
CA LEU A 38 -13.71 0.92 4.66
C LEU A 38 -13.05 0.65 3.32
N GLN A 39 -13.66 1.15 2.24
CA GLN A 39 -13.01 1.20 0.95
C GLN A 39 -13.18 2.58 0.30
N TYR A 40 -12.09 3.11 -0.24
CA TYR A 40 -12.09 4.43 -0.85
C TYR A 40 -11.27 4.44 -2.13
N LYS A 41 -11.78 5.13 -3.15
CA LYS A 41 -11.03 5.39 -4.37
C LYS A 41 -10.21 6.68 -4.23
N GLY A 42 -8.95 6.60 -4.62
CA GLY A 42 -8.03 7.72 -4.47
C GLY A 42 -6.71 7.51 -5.17
N ILE A 43 -5.79 8.44 -4.94
CA ILE A 43 -4.43 8.39 -5.49
C ILE A 43 -3.46 8.32 -4.32
N PRO A 44 -2.63 7.26 -4.22
CA PRO A 44 -1.58 7.16 -3.22
C PRO A 44 -0.34 7.95 -3.67
N ASP A 45 0.11 8.88 -2.83
CA ASP A 45 1.47 9.39 -2.83
C ASP A 45 2.31 8.50 -1.90
N ILE A 46 3.18 7.70 -2.50
CA ILE A 46 4.01 6.72 -1.79
C ILE A 46 5.44 7.23 -1.67
N THR A 47 5.96 7.19 -0.46
CA THR A 47 7.37 7.42 -0.15
C THR A 47 7.94 6.22 0.59
N THR A 48 9.25 5.99 0.45
CA THR A 48 9.93 4.86 1.06
C THR A 48 11.22 5.32 1.73
N ASP A 49 11.55 4.69 2.84
CA ASP A 49 12.74 5.04 3.63
C ASP A 49 13.39 3.79 4.26
N ALA A 50 14.40 4.04 5.11
CA ALA A 50 15.14 3.02 5.84
C ALA A 50 14.26 2.06 6.65
N TRP A 51 13.15 2.56 7.16
CA TRP A 51 12.20 1.87 8.01
C TRP A 51 11.12 1.15 7.20
N GLY A 52 10.58 1.75 6.15
CA GLY A 52 9.46 1.16 5.43
C GLY A 52 8.89 2.00 4.30
N VAL A 53 7.59 1.82 4.09
CA VAL A 53 6.76 2.51 3.11
C VAL A 53 5.79 3.41 3.88
N THR A 54 5.68 4.66 3.44
CA THR A 54 4.69 5.62 3.89
C THR A 54 3.79 5.95 2.71
N VAL A 55 2.48 5.87 2.90
CA VAL A 55 1.48 6.17 1.87
C VAL A 55 0.59 7.29 2.36
N HIS A 56 0.56 8.38 1.61
CA HIS A 56 -0.39 9.47 1.75
C HIS A 56 -1.49 9.24 0.71
N PHE A 57 -2.66 8.84 1.15
CA PHE A 57 -3.76 8.49 0.25
C PHE A 57 -4.74 9.65 0.15
N GLU A 58 -4.81 10.28 -1.02
CA GLU A 58 -5.80 11.32 -1.31
C GLU A 58 -7.11 10.69 -1.77
N CYS A 59 -8.11 10.67 -0.88
CA CYS A 59 -9.45 10.17 -1.17
C CYS A 59 -10.29 11.22 -1.93
N LYS A 60 -11.04 10.80 -2.95
CA LYS A 60 -11.99 11.68 -3.67
C LYS A 60 -13.18 12.15 -2.82
N ARG A 61 -13.59 11.39 -1.81
CA ARG A 61 -14.80 11.62 -0.98
C ARG A 61 -14.51 11.88 0.50
N GLY A 62 -13.26 12.12 0.92
CA GLY A 62 -12.93 12.17 2.36
C GLY A 62 -11.65 12.91 2.74
N GLN A 63 -11.26 12.79 4.00
CA GLN A 63 -9.98 13.30 4.51
C GLN A 63 -8.81 12.46 3.99
N PRO A 64 -7.63 13.07 3.76
CA PRO A 64 -6.44 12.35 3.34
C PRO A 64 -6.01 11.36 4.43
N VAL A 65 -5.81 10.10 4.04
CA VAL A 65 -5.42 9.02 4.95
C VAL A 65 -3.91 8.87 4.93
N HIS A 66 -3.31 8.73 6.10
CA HIS A 66 -1.88 8.52 6.25
C HIS A 66 -1.63 7.09 6.73
N LEU A 67 -0.92 6.31 5.92
CA LEU A 67 -0.62 4.91 6.17
C LEU A 67 0.88 4.72 6.23
N SER A 68 1.30 3.77 7.04
CA SER A 68 2.71 3.35 7.08
C SER A 68 2.79 1.84 7.21
N GLY A 69 3.86 1.26 6.69
CA GLY A 69 4.14 -0.15 6.80
C GLY A 69 5.63 -0.43 6.74
N ARG A 70 6.10 -1.28 7.66
CA ARG A 70 7.52 -1.65 7.75
C ARG A 70 7.85 -2.74 6.73
N TRP A 71 9.06 -2.72 6.16
CA TRP A 71 9.49 -3.68 5.14
C TRP A 71 9.26 -5.15 5.50
N ASP A 72 9.45 -5.52 6.78
CA ASP A 72 9.23 -6.88 7.30
C ASP A 72 7.78 -7.38 7.12
N PHE A 73 6.81 -6.48 6.97
CA PHE A 73 5.38 -6.79 6.91
C PHE A 73 4.68 -6.22 5.67
N ILE A 74 5.44 -5.60 4.76
CA ILE A 74 4.93 -5.12 3.47
C ILE A 74 4.86 -6.31 2.52
N ILE A 75 3.69 -6.48 1.91
CA ILE A 75 3.45 -7.45 0.86
C ILE A 75 3.11 -6.66 -0.39
N ALA A 76 3.94 -6.79 -1.42
CA ALA A 76 3.72 -6.16 -2.71
C ALA A 76 3.71 -7.22 -3.82
N TYR A 77 2.58 -7.35 -4.49
CA TYR A 77 2.39 -8.14 -5.70
C TYR A 77 2.36 -7.22 -6.93
N ALA A 78 1.98 -7.75 -8.10
CA ALA A 78 1.93 -6.95 -9.33
C ALA A 78 0.82 -5.89 -9.30
N ASP A 79 -0.27 -6.19 -8.60
CA ASP A 79 -1.54 -5.47 -8.65
C ASP A 79 -2.08 -5.08 -7.26
N TYR A 80 -1.37 -5.51 -6.22
CA TYR A 80 -1.75 -5.35 -4.82
C TYR A 80 -0.55 -4.93 -3.97
N ILE A 81 -0.75 -4.00 -3.04
CA ILE A 81 0.20 -3.72 -1.97
C ILE A 81 -0.56 -3.63 -0.65
N GLY A 82 -0.04 -4.26 0.41
CA GLY A 82 -0.64 -4.17 1.73
C GLY A 82 0.36 -4.35 2.84
N ALA A 83 -0.04 -3.94 4.04
CA ALA A 83 0.73 -4.15 5.25
C ALA A 83 -0.04 -5.12 6.17
N ALA A 84 0.45 -6.36 6.27
CA ALA A 84 -0.25 -7.44 6.97
C ALA A 84 -0.57 -7.12 8.44
N TYR A 85 0.30 -6.33 9.10
CA TYR A 85 0.11 -5.94 10.49
C TYR A 85 -0.73 -4.67 10.68
N ALA A 86 -0.65 -3.73 9.74
CA ALA A 86 -1.39 -2.47 9.82
C ALA A 86 -2.82 -2.60 9.30
N GLY A 87 -3.14 -3.66 8.56
CA GLY A 87 -4.51 -3.99 8.14
C GLY A 87 -5.03 -3.14 6.97
N TRP A 88 -4.15 -2.40 6.30
CA TRP A 88 -4.47 -1.68 5.07
C TRP A 88 -3.95 -2.41 3.84
N SER A 89 -4.68 -2.24 2.74
CA SER A 89 -4.29 -2.69 1.40
C SER A 89 -4.72 -1.73 0.32
N LEU A 90 -3.96 -1.69 -0.76
CA LEU A 90 -4.25 -0.96 -1.98
C LEU A 90 -4.28 -1.95 -3.14
N SER A 91 -5.36 -1.87 -3.93
CA SER A 91 -5.56 -2.73 -5.11
C SER A 91 -5.99 -1.87 -6.30
N PHE A 92 -5.65 -2.29 -7.52
CA PHE A 92 -6.20 -1.65 -8.72
C PHE A 92 -7.66 -2.03 -8.94
N GLU A 93 -8.04 -3.24 -8.55
CA GLU A 93 -9.41 -3.74 -8.64
C GLU A 93 -10.18 -3.44 -7.35
N CYS A 94 -11.48 -3.16 -7.48
CA CYS A 94 -12.36 -2.97 -6.32
C CYS A 94 -12.60 -4.34 -5.68
N PRO A 95 -12.13 -4.58 -4.44
CA PRO A 95 -12.20 -5.90 -3.81
C PRO A 95 -13.63 -6.26 -3.38
N HIS A 96 -14.44 -5.28 -2.97
CA HIS A 96 -15.82 -5.48 -2.51
C HIS A 96 -16.76 -4.44 -3.15
N PRO A 97 -17.16 -4.62 -4.42
CA PRO A 97 -18.08 -3.69 -5.09
C PRO A 97 -19.43 -3.58 -4.36
N GLU A 98 -19.85 -4.63 -3.66
CA GLU A 98 -21.08 -4.69 -2.86
C GLU A 98 -21.15 -3.64 -1.73
N TRP A 99 -20.02 -3.18 -1.20
CA TRP A 99 -20.00 -2.17 -0.12
C TRP A 99 -20.16 -0.73 -0.63
N GLU A 100 -19.96 -0.48 -1.93
CA GLU A 100 -20.36 0.82 -2.50
C GLU A 100 -21.89 0.94 -2.54
N GLU A 101 -22.59 -0.14 -2.87
CA GLU A 101 -24.06 -0.14 -2.93
C GLU A 101 -24.69 0.02 -1.54
N GLU A 102 -24.12 -0.59 -0.49
CA GLU A 102 -24.63 -0.40 0.89
C GLU A 102 -24.44 1.02 1.41
N LEU A 103 -23.36 1.72 1.03
CA LEU A 103 -23.12 3.12 1.42
C LEU A 103 -24.09 4.09 0.72
N ASP A 104 -24.46 3.81 -0.53
CA ASP A 104 -25.48 4.58 -1.25
C ASP A 104 -26.92 4.27 -0.75
N GLU A 105 -27.17 3.11 -0.13
CA GLU A 105 -28.47 2.75 0.46
C GLU A 105 -28.68 3.29 1.89
N GLU A 106 -27.64 3.45 2.71
CA GLU A 106 -27.76 4.05 4.06
C GLU A 106 -28.03 5.57 4.04
N GLU A 107 -27.79 6.27 2.91
CA GLU A 107 -28.10 7.70 2.75
C GLU A 107 -29.54 8.01 2.31
N LYS A 108 -30.47 7.03 2.28
CA LYS A 108 -31.83 7.21 1.75
C LYS A 108 -32.97 7.18 2.78
#